data_AF-A0A920SNG4-F1
#
_entry.id   AF-A0A920SNG4-F1
#
_cell.length_a   1.000
_cell.length_b   1.000
_cell.length_c   1.000
_cell.angle_alpha   90.00
_cell.angle_beta   90.00
_cell.angle_gamma   90.00
#
_symmetry.space_group_name_H-M   'P 1'
#
loop_
_entity.id
_entity.type
_entity.pdbx_description
1 polymer ?
#
loop_
_entity_poly.entity_id
_entity_poly.type
_entity_poly.pdbx_seq_one_letter_code
_entity_poly.pdbx_strand_id
1 'polypeptide(L)'
;MRHSSFGVLGFLVLALAGPVNAQDKRPIQTEDMFDMRSVGAPVVSPDGAWIAYTVGRTSLEDERSYTRIYMSPVEGGDAVGLTVEGKSAGSPGWSPDGRYFTFTASRDEGENQVWALDRRGGEGFALTDIEQGISGYRWSPDGTRLLLTIRDAEEKDEDKKENAPPDPWVIDRLQFKRDNVGYLTGDRRTHLYVFELESWRTPPTDDW
;
A
#
# COMPACT_ATOMS: atom_id res chain seq x y z
N MET A 1 15.54 52.85 -63.17
CA MET A 1 16.09 51.78 -62.31
C MET A 1 15.82 52.14 -60.86
N ARG A 2 15.09 51.26 -60.16
CA ARG A 2 14.68 51.38 -58.75
C ARG A 2 15.86 50.99 -57.85
N HIS A 3 16.12 51.75 -56.79
CA HIS A 3 16.74 51.19 -55.59
C HIS A 3 15.97 51.68 -54.36
N SER A 4 15.27 50.72 -53.75
CA SER A 4 14.56 50.84 -52.49
C SER A 4 15.55 50.83 -51.32
N SER A 5 15.37 51.68 -50.33
CA SER A 5 16.05 51.56 -49.02
C SER A 5 15.00 51.18 -47.97
N PHE A 6 15.23 50.04 -47.33
CA PHE A 6 14.43 49.46 -46.25
C PHE A 6 14.63 50.24 -44.96
N GLY A 7 13.55 50.75 -44.36
CA GLY A 7 13.52 51.26 -42.99
C GLY A 7 13.12 50.14 -42.03
N VAL A 8 14.01 49.82 -41.09
CA VAL A 8 13.77 48.85 -40.02
C VAL A 8 12.86 49.51 -38.95
N LEU A 9 11.70 48.92 -38.69
CA LEU A 9 10.83 49.30 -37.56
C LEU A 9 11.15 48.38 -36.39
N GLY A 10 11.81 48.91 -35.36
CA GLY A 10 12.02 48.20 -34.09
C GLY A 10 10.74 48.23 -33.25
N PHE A 11 10.18 47.06 -32.96
CA PHE A 11 9.09 46.90 -31.99
C PHE A 11 9.69 46.66 -30.60
N LEU A 12 9.54 47.66 -29.71
CA LEU A 12 9.86 47.53 -28.30
C LEU A 12 8.64 46.93 -27.58
N VAL A 13 8.71 45.63 -27.24
CA VAL A 13 7.71 45.00 -26.37
C VAL A 13 8.10 45.26 -24.92
N LEU A 14 7.42 46.23 -24.29
CA LEU A 14 7.47 46.39 -22.83
C LEU A 14 6.59 45.31 -22.19
N ALA A 15 7.23 44.29 -21.60
CA ALA A 15 6.54 43.36 -20.72
C ALA A 15 6.26 44.06 -19.38
N LEU A 16 5.02 44.45 -19.13
CA LEU A 16 4.56 44.88 -17.82
C LEU A 16 4.48 43.66 -16.90
N ALA A 17 5.55 43.40 -16.15
CA ALA A 17 5.50 42.48 -15.02
C ALA A 17 4.67 43.13 -13.90
N GLY A 18 3.38 42.79 -13.83
CA GLY A 18 2.55 43.11 -12.66
C GLY A 18 3.06 42.38 -11.42
N PRO A 19 2.83 42.90 -10.21
CA PRO A 19 3.23 42.22 -8.99
C PRO A 19 2.53 40.86 -8.92
N VAL A 20 3.32 39.79 -8.88
CA VAL A 20 2.84 38.46 -8.49
C VAL A 20 2.55 38.56 -7.00
N ASN A 21 1.27 38.77 -6.65
CA ASN A 21 0.86 38.64 -5.26
C ASN A 21 1.12 37.20 -4.83
N ALA A 22 1.98 37.04 -3.83
CA ALA A 22 2.13 35.77 -3.15
C ALA A 22 0.74 35.34 -2.65
N GLN A 23 0.41 34.05 -2.81
CA GLN A 23 -0.84 33.51 -2.26
C GLN A 23 -0.98 33.91 -0.79
N ASP A 24 -2.09 34.55 -0.45
CA ASP A 24 -2.42 34.85 0.94
C ASP A 24 -2.43 33.54 1.73
N LYS A 25 -1.54 33.45 2.73
CA LYS A 25 -1.44 32.27 3.57
C LYS A 25 -2.68 32.20 4.47
N ARG A 26 -3.46 31.14 4.38
CA ARG A 26 -4.56 30.85 5.31
C ARG A 26 -4.15 29.82 6.38
N PRO A 27 -4.73 29.86 7.59
CA PRO A 27 -4.54 28.80 8.59
C PRO A 27 -5.09 27.46 8.11
N ILE A 28 -4.48 26.36 8.57
CA ILE A 28 -4.98 25.00 8.38
C ILE A 28 -6.40 24.90 8.95
N GLN A 29 -7.33 24.40 8.15
CA GLN A 29 -8.70 24.09 8.54
C GLN A 29 -8.88 22.58 8.71
N THR A 30 -10.03 22.17 9.26
CA THR A 30 -10.36 20.74 9.45
C THR A 30 -10.37 19.99 8.12
N GLU A 31 -10.85 20.62 7.05
CA GLU A 31 -10.96 20.01 5.72
C GLU A 31 -9.59 19.69 5.12
N ASP A 32 -8.58 20.51 5.44
CA ASP A 32 -7.20 20.31 4.96
C ASP A 32 -6.62 18.97 5.45
N MET A 33 -7.14 18.43 6.56
CA MET A 33 -6.70 17.13 7.07
C MET A 33 -6.98 15.98 6.10
N PHE A 34 -8.03 16.06 5.28
CA PHE A 34 -8.37 15.06 4.27
C PHE A 34 -7.51 15.18 3.00
N ASP A 35 -6.85 16.33 2.81
CA ASP A 35 -5.87 16.55 1.75
C ASP A 35 -4.45 16.16 2.15
N MET A 36 -4.20 15.97 3.45
CA MET A 36 -2.94 15.43 3.92
C MET A 36 -2.74 13.99 3.46
N ARG A 37 -1.49 13.67 3.15
CA ARG A 37 -1.04 12.33 2.78
C ARG A 37 -0.04 11.87 3.80
N SER A 38 -0.23 10.66 4.33
CA SER A 38 0.78 10.01 5.17
C SER A 38 1.66 9.15 4.30
N VAL A 39 2.98 9.30 4.42
CA VAL A 39 3.95 8.50 3.68
C VAL A 39 4.66 7.58 4.65
N GLY A 40 4.83 6.30 4.29
CA GLY A 40 5.42 5.31 5.19
C GLY A 40 5.99 4.09 4.51
N ALA A 41 6.48 3.15 5.33
CA ALA A 41 7.02 1.86 4.94
C ALA A 41 7.93 1.88 3.69
N PRO A 42 8.93 2.77 3.60
CA PRO A 42 9.80 2.82 2.44
C PRO A 42 10.67 1.56 2.37
N VAL A 43 10.77 0.98 1.18
CA VAL A 43 11.66 -0.15 0.87
C VAL A 43 12.44 0.14 -0.40
N VAL A 44 13.75 -0.02 -0.32
CA VAL A 44 14.65 0.13 -1.47
C VAL A 44 14.71 -1.19 -2.22
N SER A 45 14.72 -1.15 -3.54
CA SER A 45 14.89 -2.34 -4.35
C SER A 45 16.28 -2.96 -4.21
N PRO A 46 16.45 -4.27 -4.50
CA PRO A 46 17.74 -4.95 -4.32
C PRO A 46 18.90 -4.34 -5.12
N ASP A 47 18.61 -3.75 -6.28
CA ASP A 47 19.57 -3.04 -7.13
C ASP A 47 19.82 -1.58 -6.72
N GLY A 48 19.11 -1.08 -5.70
CA GLY A 48 19.26 0.29 -5.21
C GLY A 48 18.69 1.38 -6.12
N ALA A 49 18.01 1.03 -7.20
CA ALA A 49 17.55 2.01 -8.19
C ALA A 49 16.16 2.61 -7.87
N TRP A 50 15.35 1.93 -7.06
CA TRP A 50 13.95 2.29 -6.81
C TRP A 50 13.61 2.27 -5.33
N ILE A 51 12.68 3.14 -4.93
CA ILE A 51 12.05 3.15 -3.60
C ILE A 51 10.56 2.89 -3.79
N ALA A 52 10.04 1.82 -3.19
CA ALA A 52 8.60 1.63 -3.05
C ALA A 52 8.16 2.11 -1.65
N TYR A 53 7.01 2.74 -1.55
CA TYR A 53 6.51 3.31 -0.29
C TYR A 53 4.99 3.39 -0.29
N THR A 54 4.40 3.46 0.90
CA THR A 54 2.96 3.63 1.06
C THR A 54 2.58 5.09 1.12
N VAL A 55 1.42 5.42 0.54
CA VAL A 55 0.76 6.73 0.65
C VAL A 55 -0.66 6.49 1.15
N GLY A 56 -0.93 6.93 2.38
CA GLY A 56 -2.25 6.92 2.99
C GLY A 56 -3.02 8.20 2.71
N ARG A 57 -4.33 8.08 2.47
CA ARG A 57 -5.28 9.18 2.32
C ARG A 57 -6.60 8.83 3.00
N THR A 58 -7.25 9.83 3.58
CA THR A 58 -8.63 9.74 4.04
C THR A 58 -9.57 10.36 3.00
N SER A 59 -10.59 9.62 2.60
CA SER A 59 -11.69 10.07 1.75
C SER A 59 -12.87 10.48 2.63
N LEU A 60 -13.30 11.73 2.52
CA LEU A 60 -14.50 12.21 3.23
C LEU A 60 -15.78 11.64 2.59
N GLU A 61 -15.80 11.51 1.27
CA GLU A 61 -16.95 10.99 0.52
C GLU A 61 -17.23 9.51 0.85
N ASP A 62 -16.17 8.70 0.91
CA ASP A 62 -16.32 7.27 1.22
C ASP A 62 -16.31 6.98 2.73
N GLU A 63 -16.03 7.99 3.57
CA GLU A 63 -15.76 7.86 5.00
C GLU A 63 -14.70 6.77 5.32
N ARG A 64 -13.71 6.63 4.44
CA ARG A 64 -12.71 5.55 4.48
C ARG A 64 -11.30 6.07 4.31
N SER A 65 -10.35 5.33 4.88
CA SER A 65 -8.92 5.54 4.64
C SER A 65 -8.38 4.48 3.68
N TYR A 66 -7.62 4.92 2.70
CA TYR A 66 -6.99 4.06 1.70
C TYR A 66 -5.48 4.20 1.77
N THR A 67 -4.78 3.09 1.61
CA THR A 67 -3.32 3.09 1.44
C THR A 67 -2.98 2.56 0.07
N ARG A 68 -2.24 3.35 -0.71
CA ARG A 68 -1.76 2.95 -2.03
C ARG A 68 -0.25 2.87 -2.03
N ILE A 69 0.31 1.96 -2.83
CA ILE A 69 1.76 1.85 -2.96
C ILE A 69 2.21 2.59 -4.20
N TYR A 70 3.22 3.42 -4.00
CA TYR A 70 3.92 4.15 -5.06
C TYR A 70 5.37 3.69 -5.15
N MET A 71 5.99 3.95 -6.29
CA MET A 71 7.40 3.71 -6.51
C MET A 71 8.03 4.87 -7.26
N SER A 72 9.22 5.28 -6.84
CA SER A 72 10.00 6.36 -7.48
C SER A 72 11.47 5.96 -7.67
N PRO A 73 12.18 6.53 -8.66
CA PRO A 73 13.63 6.35 -8.76
C PRO A 73 14.34 6.94 -7.54
N VAL A 74 15.44 6.30 -7.12
CA VAL A 74 16.29 6.81 -6.02
C VAL A 74 16.95 8.15 -6.39
N GLU A 75 17.34 8.32 -7.65
CA GLU A 75 17.94 9.56 -8.17
C GLU A 75 16.92 10.71 -8.32
N GLY A 76 15.64 10.46 -8.01
CA GLY A 76 14.55 11.39 -8.21
C GLY A 76 13.87 11.23 -9.57
N GLY A 77 12.67 11.81 -9.69
CA GLY A 77 11.78 11.66 -10.84
C GLY A 77 10.34 11.42 -10.41
N ASP A 78 9.48 11.15 -11.39
CA ASP A 78 8.06 10.94 -11.14
C ASP A 78 7.80 9.60 -10.44
N ALA A 79 6.88 9.62 -9.48
CA ALA A 79 6.40 8.42 -8.81
C ALA A 79 5.28 7.77 -9.64
N VAL A 80 5.30 6.43 -9.71
CA VAL A 80 4.26 5.62 -10.34
C VAL A 80 3.46 4.87 -9.28
N GLY A 81 2.15 4.81 -9.44
CA GLY A 81 1.30 3.99 -8.58
C GLY A 81 1.40 2.52 -8.97
N LEU A 82 1.80 1.66 -8.04
CA LEU A 82 1.94 0.21 -8.28
C LEU A 82 0.67 -0.58 -8.03
N THR A 83 -0.21 -0.06 -7.17
CA THR A 83 -1.46 -0.72 -6.80
C THR A 83 -2.67 0.07 -7.26
N VAL A 84 -3.81 -0.62 -7.34
CA VAL A 84 -5.08 -0.08 -7.81
C VAL A 84 -5.57 1.03 -6.88
N GLU A 85 -6.15 2.09 -7.46
CA GLU A 85 -6.75 3.19 -6.70
C GLU A 85 -8.05 2.76 -6.01
N GLY A 86 -8.32 3.29 -4.81
CA GLY A 86 -9.50 2.91 -4.01
C GLY A 86 -9.44 1.51 -3.39
N LYS A 87 -8.35 0.76 -3.60
CA LYS A 87 -8.08 -0.53 -2.94
C LYS A 87 -6.83 -0.41 -2.09
N SER A 88 -6.94 -0.78 -0.81
CA SER A 88 -5.83 -0.70 0.12
C SER A 88 -4.81 -1.80 -0.13
N ALA A 89 -3.54 -1.41 -0.19
CA ALA A 89 -2.39 -2.29 -0.22
C ALA A 89 -1.31 -1.76 0.73
N GLY A 90 -0.57 -2.67 1.36
CA GLY A 90 0.43 -2.33 2.36
C GLY A 90 1.63 -3.26 2.33
N SER A 91 2.53 -3.08 3.31
CA SER A 91 3.71 -3.94 3.50
C SER A 91 4.51 -4.19 2.21
N PRO A 92 4.95 -3.13 1.50
CA PRO A 92 5.73 -3.29 0.28
C PRO A 92 7.03 -4.07 0.57
N GLY A 93 7.45 -4.87 -0.40
CA GLY A 93 8.66 -5.69 -0.33
C GLY A 93 9.17 -6.00 -1.73
N TRP A 94 10.35 -6.58 -1.77
CA TRP A 94 10.98 -7.06 -3.01
C TRP A 94 11.41 -8.50 -2.82
N SER A 95 11.25 -9.31 -3.85
CA SER A 95 11.94 -10.60 -3.91
C SER A 95 13.46 -10.34 -3.87
N PRO A 96 14.26 -11.24 -3.26
CA PRO A 96 15.71 -11.05 -3.15
C PRO A 96 16.43 -10.92 -4.49
N ASP A 97 15.89 -11.54 -5.54
CA ASP A 97 16.40 -11.44 -6.92
C ASP A 97 15.98 -10.13 -7.64
N GLY A 98 15.16 -9.29 -7.00
CA GLY A 98 14.68 -8.02 -7.54
C GLY A 98 13.66 -8.14 -8.67
N ARG A 99 13.23 -9.36 -9.03
CA ARG A 99 12.30 -9.58 -10.14
C ARG A 99 10.85 -9.20 -9.78
N TYR A 100 10.45 -9.41 -8.54
CA TYR A 100 9.08 -9.21 -8.10
C TYR A 100 8.99 -8.14 -7.02
N PHE A 101 8.02 -7.25 -7.21
CA PHE A 101 7.52 -6.40 -6.16
C PHE A 101 6.42 -7.17 -5.41
N THR A 102 6.48 -7.20 -4.08
CA THR A 102 5.47 -7.87 -3.25
C THR A 102 4.78 -6.90 -2.30
N PHE A 103 3.55 -7.22 -1.94
CA PHE A 103 2.74 -6.40 -1.03
C PHE A 103 1.64 -7.25 -0.39
N THR A 104 1.03 -6.74 0.67
CA THR A 104 -0.18 -7.33 1.23
C THR A 104 -1.42 -6.60 0.76
N ALA A 105 -2.45 -7.33 0.34
CA ALA A 105 -3.75 -6.78 0.00
C ALA A 105 -4.86 -7.83 0.18
N SER A 106 -6.08 -7.34 0.42
CA SER A 106 -7.33 -8.10 0.33
C SER A 106 -7.98 -7.88 -1.04
N ARG A 107 -8.46 -8.94 -1.69
CA ARG A 107 -9.32 -8.85 -2.88
C ARG A 107 -10.72 -9.36 -2.54
N ASP A 108 -11.75 -8.72 -3.11
CA ASP A 108 -13.15 -9.16 -3.10
C ASP A 108 -13.67 -9.65 -1.73
N GLU A 109 -13.47 -8.83 -0.70
CA GLU A 109 -13.85 -9.13 0.70
C GLU A 109 -13.11 -10.31 1.35
N GLY A 110 -12.14 -10.90 0.65
CA GLY A 110 -11.26 -11.93 1.16
C GLY A 110 -10.19 -11.42 2.12
N GLU A 111 -9.50 -12.37 2.72
CA GLU A 111 -8.46 -12.11 3.69
C GLU A 111 -7.22 -11.44 3.08
N ASN A 112 -6.45 -10.77 3.94
CA ASN A 112 -5.22 -10.11 3.51
C ASN A 112 -4.15 -11.15 3.16
N GLN A 113 -3.73 -11.19 1.88
CA GLN A 113 -2.75 -12.14 1.37
C GLN A 113 -1.47 -11.43 0.92
N VAL A 114 -0.38 -12.18 0.71
CA VAL A 114 0.81 -11.68 0.02
C VAL A 114 0.61 -11.82 -1.48
N TRP A 115 0.77 -10.71 -2.19
CA TRP A 115 0.69 -10.61 -3.65
C TRP A 115 2.06 -10.30 -4.22
N ALA A 116 2.29 -10.74 -5.46
CA ALA A 116 3.47 -10.42 -6.25
C ALA A 116 3.09 -9.80 -7.59
N LEU A 117 3.91 -8.84 -8.03
CA LEU A 117 3.84 -8.18 -9.32
C LEU A 117 5.23 -8.27 -9.95
N ASP A 118 5.33 -8.75 -11.19
CA ASP A 118 6.61 -8.70 -11.92
C ASP A 118 7.00 -7.23 -12.13
N ARG A 119 8.26 -6.88 -11.88
CA ARG A 119 8.77 -5.52 -11.99
C ARG A 119 8.59 -4.92 -13.40
N ARG A 120 8.45 -5.76 -14.42
CA ARG A 120 8.18 -5.34 -15.81
C ARG A 120 6.72 -4.93 -16.03
N GLY A 121 5.88 -5.06 -15.01
CA GLY A 121 4.44 -4.84 -15.07
C GLY A 121 3.67 -6.13 -15.36
N GLY A 122 2.35 -6.00 -15.45
CA GLY A 122 1.43 -7.12 -15.65
C GLY A 122 0.36 -7.17 -14.55
N GLU A 123 -0.41 -8.25 -14.53
CA GLU A 123 -1.34 -8.51 -13.44
C GLU A 123 -0.58 -9.13 -12.25
N GLY A 124 -0.92 -8.68 -11.04
CA GLY A 124 -0.39 -9.27 -9.82
C GLY A 124 -1.11 -10.57 -9.47
N PHE A 125 -0.37 -11.55 -8.96
CA PHE A 125 -0.89 -12.85 -8.53
C PHE A 125 -0.65 -13.06 -7.03
N ALA A 126 -1.46 -13.91 -6.40
CA ALA A 126 -1.30 -14.23 -4.99
C ALA A 126 -0.14 -15.23 -4.80
N LEU A 127 0.75 -14.95 -3.85
CA LEU A 127 1.77 -15.90 -3.39
C LEU A 127 1.24 -16.80 -2.27
N THR A 128 0.16 -16.40 -1.62
CA THR A 128 -0.44 -17.09 -0.49
C THR A 128 -1.95 -17.14 -0.63
N ASP A 129 -2.53 -18.21 -0.11
CA ASP A 129 -3.97 -18.37 0.07
C ASP A 129 -4.20 -19.01 1.43
N ILE A 130 -4.22 -18.18 2.48
CA ILE A 130 -4.30 -18.60 3.88
C ILE A 130 -5.63 -18.13 4.47
N GLU A 131 -6.43 -19.06 4.96
CA GLU A 131 -7.79 -18.82 5.47
C GLU A 131 -7.84 -17.78 6.60
N GLN A 132 -6.83 -17.72 7.48
CA GLN A 132 -6.79 -16.74 8.58
C GLN A 132 -6.30 -15.35 8.14
N GLY A 133 -5.81 -15.23 6.91
CA GLY A 133 -5.09 -14.05 6.45
C GLY A 133 -3.71 -13.89 7.08
N ILE A 134 -2.97 -12.92 6.53
CA ILE A 134 -1.59 -12.65 6.88
C ILE A 134 -1.50 -11.23 7.45
N SER A 135 -0.88 -11.10 8.62
CA SER A 135 -0.67 -9.80 9.29
C SER A 135 0.72 -9.20 9.00
N GLY A 136 1.64 -9.99 8.46
CA GLY A 136 2.95 -9.52 8.02
C GLY A 136 3.75 -10.65 7.35
N TYR A 137 4.74 -10.28 6.56
CA TYR A 137 5.62 -11.23 5.89
C TYR A 137 7.05 -10.70 5.72
N ARG A 138 7.99 -11.61 5.49
CA ARG A 138 9.37 -11.34 5.08
C ARG A 138 9.88 -12.43 4.14
N TRP A 139 10.64 -12.05 3.12
CA TRP A 139 11.36 -12.99 2.27
C TRP A 139 12.54 -13.64 3.00
N SER A 140 12.78 -14.93 2.73
CA SER A 140 14.08 -15.54 3.01
C SER A 140 15.16 -14.94 2.11
N PRO A 141 16.43 -14.88 2.55
CA PRO A 141 17.51 -14.33 1.71
C PRO A 141 17.72 -15.08 0.39
N ASP A 142 17.41 -16.37 0.36
CA ASP A 142 17.52 -17.24 -0.82
C ASP A 142 16.32 -17.13 -1.79
N GLY A 143 15.26 -16.40 -1.42
CA GLY A 143 14.07 -16.20 -2.25
C GLY A 143 13.17 -17.43 -2.40
N THR A 144 13.40 -18.48 -1.59
CA THR A 144 12.64 -19.73 -1.66
C THR A 144 11.49 -19.80 -0.66
N ARG A 145 11.47 -18.92 0.34
CA ARG A 145 10.53 -18.98 1.47
C ARG A 145 10.03 -17.59 1.87
N LEU A 146 8.87 -17.59 2.51
CA LEU A 146 8.35 -16.45 3.26
C LEU A 146 8.26 -16.82 4.74
N LEU A 147 8.69 -15.91 5.61
CA LEU A 147 8.29 -15.90 7.02
C LEU A 147 6.96 -15.14 7.11
N LEU A 148 5.90 -15.79 7.58
CA LEU A 148 4.56 -15.22 7.71
C LEU A 148 4.20 -15.03 9.18
N THR A 149 3.52 -13.92 9.47
CA THR A 149 2.90 -13.66 10.78
C THR A 149 1.40 -13.87 10.67
N ILE A 150 0.90 -14.93 11.30
CA ILE A 150 -0.52 -15.33 11.23
C ILE A 150 -1.09 -15.33 12.65
N ARG A 151 -2.32 -14.81 12.81
CA ARG A 151 -3.06 -14.86 14.07
C ARG A 151 -4.02 -16.05 14.01
N ASP A 152 -4.17 -16.76 15.12
CA ASP A 152 -5.11 -17.88 15.20
C ASP A 152 -6.51 -17.44 14.75
N ALA A 153 -7.26 -18.35 14.14
CA ALA A 153 -8.63 -18.10 13.72
C ALA A 153 -9.50 -17.69 14.92
N GLU A 154 -10.59 -17.00 14.66
CA GLU A 154 -11.65 -16.89 15.66
C GLU A 154 -12.34 -18.24 15.77
N GLU A 155 -12.50 -18.73 17.00
CA GLU A 155 -13.38 -19.86 17.25
C GLU A 155 -14.80 -19.43 16.84
N LYS A 156 -15.31 -20.07 15.79
CA LYS A 156 -16.70 -19.94 15.39
C LYS A 156 -17.47 -21.00 16.16
N ASP A 157 -18.36 -20.59 17.07
CA ASP A 157 -19.35 -21.51 17.61
C ASP A 157 -20.41 -21.78 16.56
N GLU A 158 -20.21 -22.86 15.78
CA GLU A 158 -21.14 -23.27 14.72
C GLU A 158 -22.55 -23.62 15.25
N ASP A 159 -22.64 -24.01 16.52
CA ASP A 159 -23.90 -24.35 17.20
C ASP A 159 -24.66 -23.12 17.74
N LYS A 160 -24.07 -21.92 17.65
CA LYS A 160 -24.66 -20.70 18.22
C LYS A 160 -25.79 -20.19 17.32
N LYS A 161 -27.00 -20.17 17.87
CA LYS A 161 -28.18 -19.62 17.17
C LYS A 161 -27.94 -18.16 16.81
N GLU A 162 -28.31 -17.80 15.57
CA GLU A 162 -28.41 -16.41 15.12
C GLU A 162 -29.32 -15.65 16.12
N ASN A 163 -28.77 -14.66 16.83
CA ASN A 163 -29.39 -13.88 17.92
C ASN A 163 -29.32 -14.44 19.36
N ALA A 164 -28.52 -15.47 19.64
CA ALA A 164 -28.20 -15.80 21.03
C ALA A 164 -27.45 -14.62 21.71
N PRO A 165 -27.70 -14.34 23.01
CA PRO A 165 -26.91 -13.35 23.74
C PRO A 165 -25.41 -13.73 23.68
N PRO A 166 -24.50 -12.74 23.68
CA PRO A 166 -23.07 -13.02 23.69
C PRO A 166 -22.70 -13.79 24.95
N ASP A 167 -21.71 -14.67 24.84
CA ASP A 167 -21.24 -15.40 26.01
C ASP A 167 -20.59 -14.42 26.99
N PRO A 168 -20.65 -14.71 28.30
CA PRO A 168 -19.96 -13.90 29.27
C PRO A 168 -18.46 -13.88 28.97
N TRP A 169 -17.86 -12.70 29.06
CA TRP A 169 -16.41 -12.57 28.95
C TRP A 169 -15.74 -13.31 30.10
N VAL A 170 -14.96 -14.35 29.77
CA VAL A 170 -14.06 -15.02 30.72
C VAL A 170 -12.68 -14.40 30.58
N ILE A 171 -12.13 -13.90 31.70
CA ILE A 171 -10.81 -13.27 31.75
C ILE A 171 -9.90 -14.12 32.63
N ASP A 172 -8.91 -14.74 32.01
CA ASP A 172 -7.91 -15.62 32.64
C ASP A 172 -6.49 -15.03 32.60
N ARG A 173 -6.29 -13.91 31.89
CA ARG A 173 -5.00 -13.23 31.71
C ARG A 173 -4.94 -11.89 32.44
N LEU A 174 -3.73 -11.53 32.89
CA LEU A 174 -3.48 -10.25 33.57
C LEU A 174 -3.74 -9.03 32.66
N GLN A 175 -3.17 -9.02 31.44
CA GLN A 175 -3.46 -7.98 30.46
C GLN A 175 -4.75 -8.32 29.71
N PHE A 176 -5.91 -7.92 30.23
CA PHE A 176 -7.21 -8.33 29.69
C PHE A 176 -7.81 -7.36 28.66
N LYS A 177 -7.25 -6.17 28.49
CA LYS A 177 -7.73 -5.16 27.53
C LYS A 177 -6.57 -4.35 26.94
N ARG A 178 -6.68 -3.91 25.69
CA ARG A 178 -5.70 -3.01 25.05
C ARG A 178 -6.42 -1.94 24.24
N ASP A 179 -5.92 -0.72 24.30
CA ASP A 179 -6.46 0.40 23.52
C ASP A 179 -6.47 0.07 22.02
N ASN A 180 -7.52 0.48 21.33
CA ASN A 180 -7.80 0.20 19.92
C ASN A 180 -7.94 -1.29 19.53
N VAL A 181 -7.86 -2.21 20.50
CA VAL A 181 -8.02 -3.66 20.27
C VAL A 181 -9.19 -4.24 21.06
N GLY A 182 -9.49 -3.67 22.23
CA GLY A 182 -10.58 -4.12 23.08
C GLY A 182 -10.14 -5.22 24.06
N TYR A 183 -11.07 -6.08 24.42
CA TYR A 183 -10.81 -7.18 25.35
C TYR A 183 -9.97 -8.26 24.69
N LEU A 184 -8.93 -8.71 25.41
CA LEU A 184 -8.02 -9.76 24.97
C LEU A 184 -8.52 -11.11 25.48
N THR A 185 -9.74 -11.45 25.12
CA THR A 185 -10.45 -12.65 25.54
C THR A 185 -10.17 -13.79 24.57
N GLY A 186 -9.84 -14.96 25.11
CA GLY A 186 -9.48 -16.14 24.33
C GLY A 186 -7.97 -16.35 24.19
N ASP A 187 -7.61 -17.59 23.86
CA ASP A 187 -6.23 -18.06 23.78
C ASP A 187 -5.53 -17.76 22.44
N ARG A 188 -6.14 -16.92 21.60
CA ARG A 188 -5.62 -16.58 20.27
C ARG A 188 -4.24 -15.94 20.37
N ARG A 189 -3.27 -16.58 19.74
CA ARG A 189 -1.89 -16.14 19.65
C ARG A 189 -1.56 -15.73 18.23
N THR A 190 -0.43 -15.07 18.11
CA THR A 190 0.18 -14.73 16.83
C THR A 190 1.43 -15.57 16.71
N HIS A 191 1.52 -16.30 15.61
CA HIS A 191 2.56 -17.27 15.34
C HIS A 191 3.36 -16.85 14.11
N LEU A 192 4.61 -17.31 14.07
CA LEU A 192 5.46 -17.21 12.90
C LEU A 192 5.47 -18.55 12.18
N TYR A 193 5.19 -18.52 10.88
CA TYR A 193 5.20 -19.69 10.01
C TYR A 193 6.25 -19.50 8.92
N VAL A 194 6.99 -20.56 8.59
CA VAL A 194 7.83 -20.59 7.40
C VAL A 194 7.03 -21.24 6.28
N PHE A 195 6.77 -20.47 5.24
CA PHE A 195 6.03 -20.89 4.05
C PHE A 195 7.02 -21.12 2.91
N GLU A 196 7.06 -22.34 2.40
CA GLU A 196 7.88 -22.71 1.25
C GLU A 196 7.18 -22.26 -0.03
N LEU A 197 7.89 -21.51 -0.88
CA LEU A 197 7.40 -21.18 -2.22
C LEU A 197 7.78 -22.35 -3.12
N GLU A 198 6.95 -23.39 -3.16
CA GLU A 198 7.09 -24.46 -4.16
C GLU A 198 7.17 -23.83 -5.56
N SER A 199 7.98 -24.43 -6.44
CA SER A 199 8.53 -23.84 -7.67
C SER A 199 7.58 -22.96 -8.49
N TRP A 200 7.37 -21.73 -8.04
CA TRP A 200 6.62 -20.64 -8.65
C TRP A 200 7.33 -20.08 -9.90
N ARG A 201 8.24 -20.87 -10.49
CA ARG A 201 8.97 -20.55 -11.73
C ARG A 201 8.08 -20.59 -12.97
N THR A 202 6.80 -20.92 -12.85
CA THR A 202 5.81 -20.80 -13.92
C THR A 202 4.57 -20.10 -13.38
N PRO A 203 4.19 -18.91 -13.89
CA PRO A 203 2.86 -18.37 -13.62
C PRO A 203 1.81 -19.42 -14.06
N PRO A 204 0.65 -19.50 -13.39
CA PRO A 204 -0.46 -20.30 -13.88
C PRO A 204 -0.71 -19.91 -15.34
N THR A 205 -0.60 -20.87 -16.26
CA THR A 205 -1.16 -20.68 -17.59
C THR A 205 -2.66 -20.69 -17.41
N ASP A 206 -3.32 -19.56 -17.70
CA ASP A 206 -4.77 -19.44 -17.71
C ASP A 206 -5.36 -20.47 -18.68
N ASP A 207 -5.78 -21.61 -18.16
CA ASP A 207 -6.79 -22.45 -18.79
C ASP A 207 -8.14 -21.98 -18.23
N TRP A 208 -8.90 -21.33 -19.10
CA TRP A 208 -10.25 -20.77 -18.92
C TRP A 208 -11.32 -21.85 -18.72
#